data_AF-A0A940JL60-F1
#
_entry.id   AF-A0A940JL60-F1
#
_cell.length_a   1.000
_cell.length_b   1.000
_cell.length_c   1.000
_cell.angle_alpha   90.00
_cell.angle_beta   90.00
_cell.angle_gamma   90.00
#
_symmetry.space_group_name_H-M   'P 1'
#
loop_
_entity.id
_entity.type
_entity.pdbx_description
1 polymer ?
#
loop_
_entity_poly.entity_id
_entity_poly.type
_entity_poly.pdbx_seq_one_letter_code
_entity_poly.pdbx_strand_id
1 'polypeptide(L)' 'TNKPLILKSLNALEERLDEKIFFRANRKHIVNLRLIDKIEPYFNGGLLLELKGGEKIEVSRRQTVKFKEMMSL' A
#
# COMPACT_ATOMS: atom_id res chain seq x y z
N THR A 1 -20.52 -5.59 -7.71
CA THR A 1 -19.05 -5.46 -7.79
C THR A 1 -18.40 -6.76 -7.38
N ASN A 2 -17.77 -7.49 -8.30
CA ASN A 2 -17.11 -8.76 -7.97
C ASN A 2 -15.85 -8.48 -7.14
N LYS A 3 -15.76 -9.08 -5.95
CA LYS A 3 -14.55 -9.10 -5.12
C LYS A 3 -13.96 -10.50 -5.24
N PRO A 4 -13.00 -10.74 -6.14
CA PRO A 4 -12.42 -12.06 -6.31
C PRO A 4 -11.74 -12.49 -5.00
N LEU A 5 -12.03 -13.72 -4.56
CA LEU A 5 -11.38 -14.32 -3.40
C LEU A 5 -10.17 -15.12 -3.86
N ILE A 6 -9.00 -14.80 -3.33
CA ILE A 6 -7.78 -15.57 -3.56
C ILE A 6 -7.46 -16.33 -2.26
N LEU A 7 -7.39 -17.66 -2.33
CA LEU A 7 -7.06 -18.53 -1.19
C LEU A 7 -5.55 -18.57 -0.91
N LYS A 8 -4.94 -17.38 -0.74
CA LYS A 8 -3.54 -17.19 -0.38
C LYS A 8 -3.43 -16.08 0.65
N SER A 9 -2.44 -16.19 1.53
CA SER A 9 -2.13 -15.12 2.47
C SER A 9 -1.57 -13.92 1.72
N LEU A 10 -1.72 -12.73 2.28
CA LEU A 10 -1.14 -11.54 1.70
C LEU A 10 0.40 -11.59 1.66
N ASN A 11 1.05 -12.28 2.60
CA ASN A 11 2.50 -12.49 2.55
C ASN A 11 2.89 -13.34 1.33
N ALA A 12 2.16 -14.42 1.07
CA ALA A 12 2.41 -15.26 -0.11
C ALA A 12 2.11 -14.54 -1.43
N LEU A 13 1.25 -13.52 -1.41
CA LEU A 13 1.02 -12.66 -2.56
C LEU A 13 2.15 -11.63 -2.72
N GLU A 14 2.58 -11.00 -1.63
CA GLU A 14 3.68 -10.04 -1.60
C GLU A 14 4.97 -10.61 -2.22
N GLU A 15 5.32 -11.86 -1.91
CA GLU A 15 6.50 -12.55 -2.46
C GLU A 15 6.47 -12.75 -3.99
N ARG A 16 5.28 -12.67 -4.61
CA ARG A 16 5.09 -12.94 -6.05
C ARG A 16 4.82 -11.67 -6.86
N LEU A 17 4.60 -10.55 -6.19
CA LEU A 17 4.29 -9.28 -6.83
C LEU A 17 5.56 -8.47 -7.05
N ASP A 18 5.61 -7.73 -8.16
CA ASP A 18 6.71 -6.82 -8.44
C ASP A 18 6.71 -5.67 -7.42
N GLU A 19 7.76 -5.59 -6.61
CA GLU A 19 7.94 -4.57 -5.57
C GLU A 19 8.02 -3.14 -6.11
N LYS A 20 8.33 -2.96 -7.40
CA LYS A 20 8.32 -1.65 -8.07
C LYS A 20 6.91 -1.17 -8.41
N ILE A 21 5.93 -2.06 -8.38
CA ILE A 21 4.53 -1.77 -8.72
C ILE A 21 3.64 -1.92 -7.50
N PHE A 22 3.91 -2.88 -6.63
CA PHE A 22 3.08 -3.22 -5.49
C PHE A 22 3.81 -2.95 -4.18
N PHE A 23 3.09 -2.37 -3.22
CA PHE A 23 3.62 -2.03 -1.91
C PHE A 23 2.72 -2.54 -0.78
N ARG A 24 3.34 -3.14 0.24
CA ARG A 24 2.67 -3.64 1.43
C ARG A 24 2.42 -2.52 2.44
N ALA A 25 1.35 -1.75 2.27
CA ALA A 25 1.03 -0.60 3.13
C ALA A 25 0.81 -0.98 4.61
N ASN A 26 0.11 -2.09 4.87
CA ASN A 26 -0.19 -2.58 6.21
C ASN A 26 -0.54 -4.09 6.19
N ARG A 27 -0.90 -4.66 7.35
CA ARG A 27 -1.23 -6.10 7.46
C ARG A 27 -2.42 -6.55 6.59
N LYS A 28 -3.31 -5.61 6.22
CA LYS A 28 -4.54 -5.86 5.48
C LYS A 28 -4.46 -5.49 3.99
N HIS A 29 -3.51 -4.65 3.57
CA HIS A 29 -3.51 -4.07 2.22
C HIS A 29 -2.15 -4.22 1.53
N ILE A 30 -2.22 -4.57 0.24
CA ILE A 30 -1.15 -4.38 -0.74
C ILE A 30 -1.72 -3.43 -1.79
N VAL A 31 -1.01 -2.36 -2.09
CA VAL A 31 -1.48 -1.29 -2.99
C VAL A 31 -0.68 -1.29 -4.27
N ASN A 32 -1.32 -1.00 -5.39
CA ASN A 32 -0.62 -0.70 -6.64
C ASN A 32 -0.20 0.77 -6.62
N LEU A 33 1.10 1.01 -6.63
CA LEU A 33 1.71 2.34 -6.55
C LEU A 33 1.25 3.27 -7.68
N ARG A 34 0.97 2.73 -8.88
CA ARG A 34 0.51 3.52 -10.05
C ARG A 34 -0.92 4.04 -9.91
N LEU A 35 -1.68 3.47 -8.97
CA LEU A 35 -3.05 3.88 -8.67
C LEU A 35 -3.13 4.89 -7.52
N ILE A 36 -2.01 5.26 -6.90
CA ILE A 36 -2.01 6.32 -5.89
C ILE A 36 -2.29 7.65 -6.59
N ASP A 37 -3.24 8.39 -6.03
CA ASP A 37 -3.62 9.75 -6.45
C ASP A 37 -3.02 10.80 -5.51
N LYS A 38 -3.10 10.57 -4.19
CA LYS A 38 -2.54 11.47 -3.17
C LYS A 38 -1.89 10.72 -2.03
N ILE A 39 -0.91 11.38 -1.40
CA ILE A 39 -0.20 10.91 -0.21
C ILE A 39 -0.25 12.04 0.81
N GLU A 40 -0.79 11.76 1.99
CA GLU A 40 -0.93 12.74 3.07
C GLU A 40 -0.26 12.25 4.36
N PRO A 41 0.42 13.13 5.12
CA PRO A 41 0.80 12.81 6.49
C PRO A 41 -0.43 12.44 7.32
N TYR A 42 -0.29 11.43 8.17
CA TYR A 42 -1.38 10.93 8.98
C TYR A 42 -0.95 10.70 10.44
N PHE A 43 -1.87 10.22 11.26
CA PHE A 43 -1.69 10.10 12.70
C PHE A 43 -0.37 9.40 13.08
N ASN A 44 0.32 9.96 14.08
CA ASN A 44 1.53 9.39 14.69
C ASN A 44 2.64 9.05 13.68
N GLY A 45 2.85 9.93 12.69
CA GLY A 45 3.91 9.78 11.69
C GLY A 45 3.62 8.70 10.64
N GLY A 46 2.37 8.23 10.53
CA GLY A 46 1.91 7.40 9.41
C GLY A 46 1.67 8.22 8.14
N LEU A 47 1.28 7.51 7.07
CA LEU A 47 0.79 8.12 5.83
C LEU A 47 -0.61 7.61 5.50
N LEU A 48 -1.37 8.42 4.80
CA LEU A 48 -2.64 8.03 4.18
C LEU A 48 -2.47 8.09 2.66
N LEU A 49 -2.76 6.98 1.99
CA LEU A 49 -2.77 6.89 0.54
C LEU A 49 -4.22 7.02 0.06
N GLU A 50 -4.48 7.96 -0.84
CA GLU A 50 -5.73 8.02 -1.58
C GLU A 50 -5.50 7.42 -2.96
N LEU A 51 -6.29 6.40 -3.33
CA LEU A 51 -6.22 5.75 -4.63
C LEU A 51 -7.15 6.43 -5.65
N LYS A 52 -6.84 6.28 -6.94
CA LYS A 52 -7.74 6.59 -8.05
C LYS A 52 -9.03 5.79 -7.90
N GLY A 53 -10.08 6.45 -7.42
CA GLY A 53 -11.33 5.81 -6.98
C GLY A 53 -11.79 6.23 -5.59
N GLY A 54 -11.00 7.03 -4.87
CA GLY A 54 -11.35 7.62 -3.57
C GLY A 54 -11.14 6.70 -2.37
N GLU A 55 -10.63 5.47 -2.59
CA GLU A 55 -10.29 4.56 -1.50
C GLU A 55 -9.08 5.09 -0.71
N LYS A 56 -9.19 5.10 0.62
CA LYS A 56 -8.16 5.59 1.52
C LYS A 56 -7.54 4.45 2.30
N ILE A 57 -6.21 4.33 2.23
CA ILE A 57 -5.45 3.25 2.84
C ILE A 57 -4.37 3.82 3.74
N GLU A 58 -4.42 3.47 5.02
CA GLU A 58 -3.41 3.86 6.00
C GLU A 58 -2.12 3.04 5.83
N VAL A 59 -0.99 3.71 5.80
CA VAL A 59 0.33 3.07 5.84
C VAL A 59 0.78 2.94 7.29
N SER A 60 1.11 1.72 7.71
CA SER A 60 1.63 1.51 9.07
C SER A 60 2.96 2.27 9.28
N ARG A 61 3.27 2.67 10.52
CA ARG A 61 4.51 3.40 10.85
C ARG A 61 5.77 2.74 10.30
N ARG A 62 5.92 1.43 10.48
CA ARG A 62 7.07 0.66 9.95
C ARG A 62 7.16 0.73 8.43
N GLN A 63 6.02 0.67 7.74
CA GLN A 63 5.96 0.74 6.28
C GLN A 63 6.12 2.17 5.77
N THR A 64 5.78 3.17 6.57
CA THR A 64 5.98 4.58 6.22
C THR A 64 7.46 4.92 5.99
N VAL A 65 8.36 4.36 6.81
CA VAL A 65 9.80 4.53 6.64
C VAL A 65 10.24 3.98 5.28
N LYS A 66 9.91 2.73 4.98
CA LYS A 66 10.21 2.08 3.69
C LYS A 66 9.61 2.81 2.50
N PHE A 67 8.37 3.28 2.63
CA PHE A 67 7.67 4.00 1.58
C PHE A 67 8.38 5.31 1.24
N LYS A 68 8.81 6.07 2.25
CA LYS A 68 9.57 7.30 2.05
C LYS A 68 10.92 7.05 1.39
N GLU A 69 11.65 6.01 1.80
CA GLU A 69 12.92 5.60 1.17
C GLU A 69 12.71 5.27 -0.32
N MET A 70 11.65 4.53 -0.65
CA MET A 70 11.31 4.18 -2.03
C MET A 70 10.95 5.38 -2.90
N MET A 71 10.29 6.41 -2.34
CA MET A 71 9.89 7.62 -3.06
C MET A 71 10.96 8.72 -3.12
N SER A 72 12.03 8.60 -2.33
CA SER A 72 13.14 9.57 -2.31
C SER A 72 14.25 9.22 -3.32
N LEU A 73 14.01 8.23 -4.19
CA LEU A 73 14.80 7.87 -5.35
C LEU A 73 14.22 8.53 -6.61
#